data_AF-A0A6I0KAW6-F1
#
_entry.id   AF-A0A6I0KAW6-F1
#
_cell.length_a   1.000
_cell.length_b   1.000
_cell.length_c   1.000
_cell.angle_alpha   90.00
_cell.angle_beta   90.00
_cell.angle_gamma   90.00
#
_symmetry.space_group_name_H-M   'P 1'
#
loop_
_entity.id
_entity.type
_entity.pdbx_description
1 polymer ?
#
loop_
_entity_poly.entity_id
_entity_poly.type
_entity_poly.pdbx_seq_one_letter_code
_entity_poly.pdbx_strand_id
1 'polypeptide(L)'
;MGAKIIVFLYFLFWGCSIWANDSNNIRYKEAKGYALYMCIKYMSSSDSIFIGKDYSGEYFVQNSSLTPKELQKISLFVRQQYSKHKVIPLELDGNMFSYSIWSFYESKELEMFLYKLIYSNEK
;
A
#
# COMPACT_ATOMS: atom_id res chain seq x y z
N MET A 1 4.35 -23.89 42.20
CA MET A 1 5.24 -23.11 41.30
C MET A 1 4.78 -23.09 39.83
N GLY A 2 4.06 -24.10 39.33
CA GLY A 2 3.62 -24.17 37.92
C GLY A 2 2.63 -23.09 37.43
N ALA A 3 1.70 -22.62 38.27
CA ALA A 3 0.71 -21.61 37.86
C ALA A 3 1.32 -20.23 37.52
N LYS A 4 2.42 -19.85 38.19
CA LYS A 4 3.13 -18.59 37.91
C LYS A 4 3.85 -18.61 36.56
N ILE A 5 4.35 -19.76 36.12
CA ILE A 5 5.03 -19.93 34.83
C ILE A 5 4.00 -19.90 33.68
N ILE A 6 2.83 -20.52 33.86
CA ILE A 6 1.75 -20.52 32.87
C ILE A 6 1.23 -19.10 32.62
N VAL A 7 0.98 -18.31 33.69
CA VAL A 7 0.53 -16.93 33.55
C VAL A 7 1.59 -16.07 32.83
N PHE A 8 2.87 -16.27 33.15
CA PHE A 8 3.97 -15.52 32.50
C PHE A 8 4.08 -15.85 30.99
N LEU A 9 3.91 -17.12 30.62
CA LEU A 9 3.88 -17.55 29.22
C LEU A 9 2.67 -16.99 28.46
N TYR A 10 1.50 -16.93 29.09
CA TYR A 10 0.30 -16.30 28.51
C TYR A 10 0.50 -14.80 28.25
N PHE A 11 1.13 -14.07 29.18
CA PHE A 11 1.44 -12.65 29.00
C PHE A 11 2.43 -12.41 27.85
N LEU A 12 3.43 -13.28 27.68
CA LEU A 12 4.38 -13.19 26.56
C LEU A 12 3.72 -13.48 25.20
N PHE A 13 2.82 -14.47 25.13
CA PHE A 13 2.09 -14.81 23.90
C PHE A 13 1.08 -13.74 23.49
N TRP A 14 0.35 -13.15 24.45
CA TRP A 14 -0.58 -12.04 24.19
C TRP A 14 0.15 -10.74 23.85
N GLY A 15 1.29 -10.49 24.49
CA GLY A 15 2.19 -9.40 24.11
C GLY A 15 2.58 -9.52 22.64
N CYS A 16 3.21 -10.62 22.22
CA CYS A 16 3.68 -10.77 20.83
C CYS A 16 2.59 -10.54 19.76
N SER A 17 1.37 -11.01 20.00
CA SER A 17 0.27 -10.92 19.02
C SER A 17 -0.29 -9.50 18.86
N ILE A 18 -0.28 -8.68 19.92
CA ILE A 18 -0.68 -7.26 19.84
C ILE A 18 0.35 -6.45 19.04
N TRP A 19 1.64 -6.67 19.30
CA TRP A 19 2.72 -5.94 18.64
C TRP A 19 2.85 -6.31 17.15
N ALA A 20 2.66 -7.58 16.80
CA ALA A 20 2.63 -8.02 15.40
C ALA A 20 1.47 -7.38 14.62
N ASN A 21 0.29 -7.24 15.24
CA ASN A 21 -0.86 -6.60 14.62
C ASN A 21 -0.61 -5.10 14.38
N ASP A 22 -0.04 -4.38 15.35
CA ASP A 22 0.28 -2.96 15.20
C ASP A 22 1.35 -2.73 14.12
N SER A 23 2.39 -3.57 14.08
CA SER A 23 3.41 -3.54 13.03
C SER A 23 2.82 -3.78 11.64
N ASN A 24 1.97 -4.80 11.48
CA ASN A 24 1.33 -5.09 10.20
C ASN A 24 0.35 -3.99 9.76
N ASN A 25 -0.33 -3.31 10.70
CA ASN A 25 -1.16 -2.15 10.39
C ASN A 25 -0.34 -0.97 9.87
N ILE A 26 0.84 -0.71 10.45
CA ILE A 26 1.77 0.31 9.93
C ILE A 26 2.24 -0.09 8.54
N ARG A 27 2.69 -1.33 8.35
CA ARG A 27 3.13 -1.86 7.05
C ARG A 27 2.04 -1.79 5.99
N TYR A 28 0.79 -2.05 6.36
CA TYR A 28 -0.36 -1.93 5.47
C TYR A 28 -0.59 -0.49 5.02
N LYS A 29 -0.51 0.48 5.94
CA LYS A 29 -0.60 1.91 5.61
C LYS A 29 0.53 2.34 4.66
N GLU A 30 1.76 1.90 4.93
CA GLU A 30 2.91 2.15 4.04
C GLU A 30 2.68 1.55 2.65
N ALA A 31 2.18 0.31 2.58
CA ALA A 31 1.92 -0.38 1.32
C ALA A 31 0.83 0.33 0.50
N LYS A 32 -0.23 0.80 1.17
CA LYS A 32 -1.29 1.59 0.54
C LYS A 32 -0.78 2.95 0.05
N GLY A 33 0.08 3.61 0.82
CA GLY A 33 0.75 4.86 0.43
C GLY A 33 1.69 4.69 -0.77
N TYR A 34 2.49 3.61 -0.79
CA TYR A 34 3.37 3.32 -1.93
C TYR A 34 2.58 2.97 -3.19
N ALA A 35 1.48 2.23 -3.06
CA ALA A 35 0.57 1.95 -4.18
C ALA A 35 -0.03 3.24 -4.78
N LEU A 36 -0.43 4.19 -3.93
CA LEU A 36 -0.91 5.51 -4.35
C LEU A 36 0.16 6.27 -5.15
N TYR A 37 1.39 6.35 -4.63
CA TYR A 37 2.52 6.98 -5.32
C TYR A 37 2.75 6.35 -6.70
N MET A 38 2.78 5.03 -6.79
CA MET A 38 2.96 4.33 -8.06
C MET A 38 1.81 4.59 -9.04
N CYS A 39 0.58 4.68 -8.56
CA CYS A 39 -0.58 4.97 -9.39
C CYS A 39 -0.48 6.38 -9.98
N ILE A 40 -0.17 7.38 -9.15
CA ILE A 40 0.10 8.76 -9.58
C ILE A 40 1.18 8.77 -10.65
N LYS A 41 2.32 8.11 -10.39
CA LYS A 41 3.45 8.03 -11.33
C LYS A 41 3.07 7.43 -12.69
N TYR A 42 2.30 6.34 -12.69
CA TYR A 42 1.89 5.71 -13.95
C TYR A 42 0.83 6.53 -14.70
N MET A 43 -0.14 7.12 -13.99
CA MET A 43 -1.14 7.99 -14.63
C MET A 43 -0.50 9.28 -15.16
N SER A 44 0.41 9.91 -14.41
CA SER A 44 1.09 11.12 -14.85
C SER A 44 2.10 10.86 -15.98
N SER A 45 2.63 9.66 -16.11
CA SER A 45 3.44 9.31 -17.29
C SER A 45 2.61 9.25 -18.58
N SER A 46 1.28 9.16 -18.47
CA SER A 46 0.38 9.13 -19.62
C SER A 46 -0.36 10.45 -19.89
N ASP A 47 -0.42 11.34 -18.90
CA ASP A 47 -1.04 12.67 -19.00
C ASP A 47 0.04 13.72 -18.71
N SER A 48 0.19 14.75 -19.56
CA SER A 48 1.27 15.76 -19.47
C SER A 48 1.24 16.69 -18.24
N ILE A 49 0.55 16.30 -17.16
CA ILE A 49 0.08 17.17 -16.07
C ILE A 49 1.04 17.20 -14.87
N PHE A 50 2.02 16.29 -14.69
CA PHE A 50 2.78 16.24 -13.42
C PHE A 50 4.12 15.46 -13.47
N ILE A 51 5.18 15.69 -12.66
CA ILE A 51 5.96 16.86 -12.20
C ILE A 51 7.42 16.38 -12.28
N GLY A 52 8.33 17.17 -12.84
CA GLY A 52 9.72 16.75 -13.09
C GLY A 52 10.64 16.55 -11.87
N LYS A 53 10.15 16.71 -10.63
CA LYS A 53 10.94 16.66 -9.38
C LYS A 53 10.11 16.29 -8.12
N ASP A 54 9.25 15.27 -8.20
CA ASP A 54 8.54 14.75 -7.02
C ASP A 54 9.33 13.60 -6.37
N TYR A 55 9.93 13.88 -5.22
CA TYR A 55 10.74 12.93 -4.44
C TYR A 55 9.94 12.13 -3.41
N SER A 56 8.62 12.36 -3.29
CA SER A 56 7.77 11.70 -2.30
C SER A 56 7.91 10.18 -2.33
N GLY A 57 7.98 9.58 -3.53
CA GLY A 57 8.18 8.15 -3.70
C GLY A 57 9.54 7.63 -3.24
N GLU A 58 10.61 8.40 -3.46
CA GLU A 58 11.95 8.04 -2.99
C GLU A 58 12.00 8.10 -1.46
N TYR A 59 11.38 9.13 -0.87
CA TYR A 59 11.19 9.21 0.58
C TYR A 59 10.35 8.05 1.13
N PHE A 60 9.30 7.62 0.43
CA PHE A 60 8.52 6.44 0.82
C PHE A 60 9.37 5.17 0.85
N VAL A 61 10.18 4.93 -0.18
CA VAL A 61 11.05 3.74 -0.24
C VAL A 61 12.09 3.75 0.87
N GLN A 62 12.67 4.91 1.19
CA GLN A 62 13.71 5.04 2.22
C GLN A 62 13.18 4.89 3.64
N ASN A 63 11.95 5.35 3.91
CA ASN A 63 11.37 5.37 5.25
C ASN A 63 10.40 4.22 5.53
N SER A 64 10.10 3.38 4.54
CA SER A 64 9.18 2.26 4.71
C SER A 64 9.87 1.03 5.30
N SER A 65 9.13 0.33 6.15
CA SER A 65 9.45 -1.01 6.67
C SER A 65 9.16 -2.16 5.69
N LEU A 66 8.66 -1.85 4.48
CA LEU A 66 8.42 -2.83 3.43
C LEU A 66 9.72 -3.33 2.81
N THR A 67 9.76 -4.62 2.50
CA THR A 67 10.91 -5.21 1.82
C THR A 67 10.96 -4.77 0.35
N PRO A 68 12.14 -4.76 -0.30
CA PRO A 68 12.26 -4.49 -1.74
C PRO A 68 11.37 -5.40 -2.60
N LYS A 69 11.18 -6.66 -2.18
CA LYS A 69 10.32 -7.62 -2.86
C LYS A 69 8.84 -7.24 -2.77
N GLU A 70 8.39 -6.72 -1.63
CA GLU A 70 7.02 -6.23 -1.44
C GLU A 70 6.78 -4.97 -2.28
N LEU A 71 7.70 -4.01 -2.23
CA LEU A 71 7.65 -2.81 -3.08
C LEU A 71 7.58 -3.18 -4.57
N GLN A 72 8.40 -4.12 -5.03
CA GLN A 72 8.35 -4.62 -6.41
C GLN A 72 6.99 -5.24 -6.74
N LYS A 73 6.44 -6.10 -5.87
CA LYS A 73 5.11 -6.71 -6.07
C LYS A 73 4.01 -5.66 -6.15
N ILE A 74 4.02 -4.65 -5.28
CA ILE A 74 3.04 -3.56 -5.28
C ILE A 74 3.14 -2.77 -6.59
N SER A 75 4.35 -2.38 -6.99
CA SER A 75 4.60 -1.66 -8.24
C SER A 75 4.09 -2.41 -9.47
N LEU A 76 4.36 -3.71 -9.55
CA LEU A 76 3.87 -4.58 -10.63
C LEU A 76 2.34 -4.69 -10.64
N PHE A 77 1.72 -4.87 -9.47
CA PHE A 77 0.26 -4.91 -9.35
C PHE A 77 -0.38 -3.61 -9.83
N VAL A 78 0.10 -2.46 -9.34
CA VAL A 78 -0.41 -1.14 -9.73
C VAL A 78 -0.29 -0.95 -11.24
N ARG A 79 0.86 -1.30 -11.84
CA ARG A 79 1.09 -1.20 -13.28
C ARG A 79 0.07 -1.99 -14.11
N GLN A 80 -0.42 -3.11 -13.60
CA GLN A 80 -1.41 -3.96 -14.28
C GLN A 80 -2.85 -3.46 -14.12
N GLN A 81 -3.14 -2.70 -13.05
CA GLN A 81 -4.52 -2.33 -12.70
C GLN A 81 -4.83 -0.85 -12.94
N TYR A 82 -3.87 0.07 -12.86
CA TYR A 82 -4.12 1.51 -12.82
C TYR A 82 -4.97 2.02 -14.00
N SER A 83 -4.77 1.48 -15.20
CA SER A 83 -5.48 1.90 -16.41
C SER A 83 -6.98 1.60 -16.38
N LYS A 84 -7.40 0.59 -15.60
CA LYS A 84 -8.82 0.23 -15.44
C LYS A 84 -9.62 1.27 -14.66
N HIS A 85 -8.93 2.09 -13.87
CA HIS A 85 -9.53 3.15 -13.08
C HIS A 85 -9.45 4.50 -13.76
N LYS A 86 -8.89 4.59 -14.97
CA LYS A 86 -8.91 5.83 -15.75
C LYS A 86 -10.34 6.15 -16.14
N VAL A 87 -10.77 7.35 -15.78
CA VAL A 87 -12.09 7.88 -16.11
C VAL A 87 -11.95 8.92 -17.22
N ILE A 88 -12.90 8.92 -18.13
CA ILE A 88 -12.94 9.86 -19.26
C ILE A 88 -13.84 11.05 -18.84
N PRO A 89 -13.36 12.30 -18.95
CA PRO A 89 -14.16 13.47 -18.65
C PRO A 89 -15.31 13.63 -19.67
N LEU A 90 -16.40 14.26 -19.25
CA LEU A 90 -17.48 14.66 -20.17
C LEU A 90 -17.07 15.86 -21.04
N GLU A 91 -16.18 16.70 -20.52
CA GLU A 91 -15.62 17.87 -21.19
C GLU A 91 -14.39 17.48 -22.02
N LEU A 92 -14.30 17.98 -23.25
CA LEU A 92 -13.25 17.61 -24.21
C LEU A 92 -11.83 18.08 -23.82
N ASP A 93 -11.72 19.09 -22.96
CA ASP A 93 -10.49 19.70 -22.46
C ASP A 93 -10.21 19.38 -20.98
N GLY A 94 -11.11 18.63 -20.32
CA GLY A 94 -10.97 18.20 -18.94
C GLY A 94 -9.99 17.03 -18.78
N ASN A 95 -9.63 16.72 -17.53
CA ASN A 95 -9.04 15.44 -17.15
C ASN A 95 -9.68 14.96 -15.84
N MET A 96 -9.72 13.64 -15.64
CA MET A 96 -10.25 13.03 -14.42
C MET A 96 -9.13 12.44 -13.56
N PHE A 97 -7.94 13.05 -13.57
CA PHE A 97 -6.73 12.50 -12.95
C PHE A 97 -6.95 12.15 -11.47
N SER A 98 -7.39 13.13 -10.68
CA SER A 98 -7.63 12.95 -9.24
C SER A 98 -8.70 11.90 -8.95
N TYR A 99 -9.79 11.89 -9.72
CA TYR A 99 -10.87 10.91 -9.55
C TYR A 99 -10.42 9.51 -9.93
N SER A 100 -9.60 9.37 -10.99
CA SER A 100 -9.04 8.09 -11.43
C SER A 100 -8.10 7.50 -10.37
N ILE A 101 -7.27 8.35 -9.75
CA ILE A 101 -6.41 7.94 -8.63
C ILE A 101 -7.24 7.51 -7.43
N TRP A 102 -8.25 8.31 -7.05
CA TRP A 102 -9.13 7.99 -5.93
C TRP A 102 -9.88 6.66 -6.14
N SER A 103 -10.41 6.44 -7.35
CA SER A 103 -11.06 5.19 -7.75
C SER A 103 -10.14 3.98 -7.59
N PHE A 104 -8.87 4.09 -7.99
CA PHE A 104 -7.88 3.03 -7.76
C PHE A 104 -7.59 2.83 -6.26
N TYR A 105 -7.40 3.91 -5.52
CA TYR A 105 -7.03 3.88 -4.10
C TYR A 105 -8.10 3.25 -3.19
N GLU A 106 -9.38 3.40 -3.56
CA GLU A 106 -10.53 2.81 -2.87
C GLU A 106 -10.96 1.45 -3.46
N SER A 107 -10.21 0.89 -4.41
CA SER A 107 -10.58 -0.38 -5.04
C SER A 107 -10.45 -1.57 -4.08
N LYS A 108 -11.43 -2.48 -4.13
CA LYS A 108 -11.41 -3.74 -3.35
C LYS A 108 -10.25 -4.64 -3.79
N GLU A 109 -9.89 -4.59 -5.06
CA GLU A 109 -8.78 -5.34 -5.64
C GLU A 109 -7.46 -4.93 -4.99
N LEU A 110 -7.23 -3.63 -4.80
CA LEU A 110 -6.06 -3.12 -4.09
C LEU A 110 -6.08 -3.55 -2.62
N GLU A 111 -7.21 -3.36 -1.93
CA GLU A 111 -7.37 -3.76 -0.53
C GLU A 111 -7.04 -5.25 -0.33
N MET A 112 -7.67 -6.13 -1.11
CA MET A 112 -7.46 -7.57 -1.02
C MET A 112 -6.02 -7.98 -1.34
N PHE A 113 -5.42 -7.38 -2.36
CA PHE A 113 -4.03 -7.63 -2.72
C PHE A 113 -3.08 -7.25 -1.59
N LEU A 114 -3.22 -6.05 -1.03
CA LEU A 114 -2.38 -5.56 0.05
C LEU A 114 -2.58 -6.35 1.34
N TYR A 115 -3.83 -6.70 1.67
CA TYR A 115 -4.12 -7.52 2.85
C TYR A 115 -3.42 -8.88 2.75
N LYS A 116 -3.52 -9.54 1.59
CA LYS A 116 -2.83 -10.81 1.35
C LYS A 116 -1.31 -10.64 1.39
N LEU A 117 -0.78 -9.55 0.83
CA LEU A 117 0.66 -9.32 0.78
C LEU A 117 1.26 -9.12 2.17
N ILE A 118 0.60 -8.33 3.03
CA ILE A 118 1.14 -7.92 4.33
C ILE A 118 0.86 -8.97 5.41
N TYR A 119 -0.37 -9.48 5.47
CA TYR A 119 -0.82 -10.34 6.57
C TYR A 119 -0.69 -11.85 6.27
N SER A 120 -0.50 -12.27 5.01
CA SER A 120 -0.37 -13.70 4.67
C SER A 120 1.08 -14.19 4.50
N ASN A 121 2.10 -13.34 4.70
CA ASN A 121 3.51 -13.74 4.64
C ASN A 121 4.02 -14.38 5.96
N GLU A 122 3.15 -14.65 6.95
CA GLU A 122 3.50 -15.35 8.20
C GLU A 122 3.50 -16.89 8.06
N LYS A 123 4.03 -17.44 6.96
CA LYS A 123 4.25 -18.88 6.81
C LYS A 123 5.72 -19.22 6.61
#